data_AF-A0A6J4KC98-F1
#
_entry.id   AF-A0A6J4KC98-F1
#
_cell.length_a   1.000
_cell.length_b   1.000
_cell.length_c   1.000
_cell.angle_alpha   90.00
_cell.angle_beta   90.00
_cell.angle_gamma   90.00
#
_symmetry.space_group_name_H-M   'P 1'
#
loop_
_entity.id
_entity.type
_entity.pdbx_description
1 polymer ?
#
loop_
_entity_poly.entity_id
_entity_poly.type
_entity_poly.pdbx_seq_one_letter_code
_entity_poly.pdbx_strand_id
1 'polypeptide(L)' 'MQQVQDGQCGLCTHFGEEHAPNPQLLQIRQKHEAPETLLDDCGHPRHAALNLKVTPISGCDGFEPAHM' A
#
# COMPACT_ATOMS: atom_id res chain seq x y z
N MET A 1 0.13 -4.41 15.07
CA MET A 1 -0.18 -3.27 14.18
C MET A 1 1.02 -2.34 14.25
N GLN A 2 1.49 -1.86 13.12
CA GLN A 2 2.54 -0.84 13.04
C GLN A 2 1.99 0.42 12.41
N GLN A 3 2.57 1.54 12.83
CA GLN A 3 2.30 2.86 12.26
C GLN A 3 2.85 2.93 10.84
N VAL A 4 2.02 3.40 9.92
CA VAL A 4 2.37 3.63 8.52
C VAL A 4 2.63 5.13 8.33
N GLN A 5 3.73 5.45 7.66
CA GLN A 5 4.17 6.83 7.44
C GLN A 5 4.20 7.17 5.95
N ASP A 6 4.23 8.46 5.64
CA ASP A 6 4.44 8.93 4.27
C ASP A 6 5.73 8.33 3.69
N GLY A 7 5.67 7.89 2.43
CA GLY A 7 6.74 7.11 1.80
C GLY A 7 6.57 5.59 1.88
N GLN A 8 5.54 5.09 2.58
CA GLN A 8 5.26 3.64 2.67
C GLN A 8 4.09 3.20 1.80
N CYS A 9 4.11 1.93 1.39
CA CYS A 9 3.13 1.34 0.47
C CYS A 9 1.69 1.52 0.96
N GLY A 10 1.40 1.41 2.26
CA GLY A 10 0.05 1.49 2.80
C GLY A 10 -0.65 2.84 2.58
N LEU A 11 0.12 3.91 2.37
CA LEU A 11 -0.40 5.24 2.03
C LEU A 11 -0.20 5.59 0.54
N CYS A 12 0.34 4.67 -0.24
CA CYS A 12 0.58 4.86 -1.66
C CYS A 12 -0.69 4.58 -2.47
N THR A 13 -0.90 5.31 -3.57
CA THR A 13 -2.02 5.08 -4.49
C THR A 13 -1.96 3.69 -5.14
N HIS A 14 -0.74 3.19 -5.41
CA HIS A 14 -0.49 1.95 -6.14
C HIS A 14 -0.66 0.67 -5.33
N PHE A 15 -0.73 0.76 -4.00
CA PHE A 15 -0.82 -0.42 -3.15
C PHE A 15 -2.26 -0.96 -3.14
N GLY A 16 -2.44 -2.21 -3.59
CA GLY A 16 -3.74 -2.85 -3.72
C GLY A 16 -4.66 -2.24 -4.80
N GLU A 17 -4.11 -1.44 -5.72
CA GLU A 17 -4.88 -0.74 -6.77
C GLU A 17 -5.54 -1.70 -7.77
N GLU A 18 -4.91 -2.86 -8.03
CA GLU A 18 -5.43 -3.86 -8.98
C GLU A 18 -6.58 -4.71 -8.41
N HIS A 19 -6.92 -4.54 -7.13
CA HIS A 19 -8.01 -5.28 -6.48
C HIS A 19 -9.26 -4.41 -6.29
N ALA A 20 -10.43 -5.08 -6.28
CA ALA A 20 -11.69 -4.46 -5.90
C ALA A 20 -11.55 -3.70 -4.56
N PRO A 21 -12.31 -2.60 -4.34
CA PRO A 21 -12.13 -1.71 -3.20
C PRO A 21 -12.03 -2.47 -1.88
N ASN A 22 -10.81 -2.51 -1.32
CA ASN A 22 -10.49 -3.27 -0.13
C ASN A 22 -10.78 -2.42 1.13
N PRO A 23 -11.74 -2.80 1.98
CA PRO A 23 -12.06 -2.05 3.20
C PRO A 23 -10.86 -1.91 4.15
N GLN A 24 -9.91 -2.85 4.12
CA GLN A 24 -8.68 -2.77 4.91
C GLN A 24 -7.76 -1.66 4.42
N LEU A 25 -7.63 -1.45 3.11
CA LEU A 25 -6.80 -0.37 2.55
C LEU A 25 -7.30 1.01 2.99
N LEU A 26 -8.63 1.20 2.97
CA LEU A 26 -9.29 2.39 3.51
C LEU A 26 -9.00 2.60 5.00
N GLN A 27 -9.05 1.53 5.81
CA GLN A 27 -8.71 1.63 7.23
C GLN A 27 -7.23 1.98 7.45
N ILE A 28 -6.32 1.42 6.65
CA ILE A 28 -4.88 1.71 6.74
C ILE A 28 -4.63 3.18 6.46
N ARG A 29 -5.24 3.73 5.40
CA ARG A 29 -5.11 5.14 5.02
C ARG A 29 -5.72 6.08 6.06
N GLN A 30 -6.85 5.70 6.67
CA GLN A 30 -7.50 6.54 7.70
C GLN A 30 -6.75 6.49 9.04
N LYS A 31 -6.37 5.29 9.50
CA LYS A 31 -5.75 5.09 10.82
C LYS A 31 -4.24 5.26 10.81
N HIS A 32 -3.60 5.27 9.64
CA HIS A 32 -2.15 5.22 9.49
C HIS A 32 -1.56 4.01 10.21
N GLU A 33 -2.26 2.87 10.14
CA GLU A 33 -1.88 1.64 10.85
C GLU A 33 -2.16 0.41 10.01
N ALA A 34 -1.22 -0.52 9.99
CA ALA A 34 -1.39 -1.78 9.28
C ALA A 34 -0.80 -2.99 10.04
N PRO A 35 -1.28 -4.21 9.75
CA PRO A 35 -0.62 -5.43 10.22
C PRO A 35 0.70 -5.63 9.45
N GLU A 36 1.75 -6.07 10.13
CA GLU A 36 3.04 -6.42 9.50
C GLU A 36 2.91 -7.62 8.55
N THR A 37 1.94 -8.49 8.82
CA THR A 37 1.68 -9.70 8.06
C THR A 37 0.76 -9.49 6.87
N LEU A 38 0.22 -8.27 6.70
CA LEU A 38 -0.61 -7.97 5.55
C LEU A 38 0.28 -7.85 4.31
N LEU A 39 0.00 -8.67 3.31
CA LEU A 39 0.64 -8.62 2.01
C LEU A 39 -0.42 -8.26 0.98
N ASP A 40 -0.12 -7.29 0.13
CA ASP A 40 -0.94 -6.93 -1.02
C ASP A 40 -0.04 -6.57 -2.21
N ASP A 41 -0.64 -6.45 -3.37
CA ASP A 41 0.08 -6.22 -4.61
C ASP A 41 0.51 -4.76 -4.76
N CYS A 42 1.71 -4.56 -5.33
CA CYS A 42 2.22 -3.26 -5.72
C CYS A 42 1.90 -3.01 -7.19
N GLY A 43 0.86 -2.23 -7.46
CA GLY A 43 0.40 -1.86 -8.80
C GLY A 43 1.25 -0.79 -9.50
N HIS A 44 2.44 -0.46 -8.98
CA HIS A 44 3.26 0.60 -9.56
C HIS A 44 3.62 0.23 -11.02
N PRO A 45 3.40 1.09 -12.04
CA PRO A 45 3.51 0.72 -13.46
C PRO A 45 4.86 0.14 -13.87
N ARG A 46 5.96 0.62 -13.25
CA ARG A 46 7.31 0.04 -13.45
C ARG A 46 7.45 -1.41 -12.98
N HIS A 47 6.61 -1.86 -12.05
CA HIS A 47 6.67 -3.18 -11.41
C HIS A 47 5.43 -4.03 -11.69
N ALA A 48 4.41 -3.50 -12.38
CA ALA A 48 3.16 -4.20 -12.67
C ALA A 48 3.39 -5.57 -13.34
N ALA A 49 4.34 -5.66 -14.27
CA ALA A 49 4.69 -6.92 -14.94
C ALA A 49 5.30 -7.98 -14.00
N LEU A 50 5.79 -7.58 -12.82
CA LEU A 50 6.46 -8.45 -11.85
C LEU A 50 5.49 -8.98 -10.78
N ASN A 51 4.25 -8.46 -10.70
CA ASN A 51 3.25 -8.85 -9.69
C ASN A 51 3.85 -8.87 -8.28
N LEU A 52 4.54 -7.78 -7.92
CA LEU A 52 5.25 -7.71 -6.64
C LEU A 52 4.26 -7.63 -5.48
N LYS A 53 4.48 -8.46 -4.46
CA LYS A 53 3.73 -8.42 -3.21
C LYS A 53 4.56 -7.77 -2.13
N VAL A 54 4.00 -6.75 -1.50
CA VAL A 54 4.67 -5.94 -0.49
C VAL A 54 3.78 -5.80 0.74
N THR A 55 4.38 -5.48 1.88
CA THR A 55 3.62 -5.11 3.05
C THR A 55 3.31 -3.62 3.01
N PRO A 56 2.21 -3.15 3.62
CA PRO A 56 1.87 -1.73 3.67
C PRO A 56 2.89 -0.90 4.46
N ILE A 57 3.73 -1.53 5.28
CA ILE A 57 4.80 -0.87 6.05
C ILE A 57 6.12 -0.78 5.29
N SER A 58 6.23 -1.45 4.13
CA SER A 58 7.42 -1.35 3.29
C SER A 58 7.59 0.06 2.74
N GLY A 59 8.84 0.52 2.69
CA GLY A 59 9.19 1.75 1.99
C GLY A 59 8.99 1.59 0.48
N CYS A 60 8.52 2.66 -0.16
CA CYS A 60 8.28 2.73 -1.59
C CYS A 60 9.06 3.89 -2.20
N ASP A 61 10.07 3.60 -3.03
CA ASP A 61 10.83 4.65 -3.73
C ASP A 61 10.00 5.36 -4.82
N GLY A 62 8.93 4.70 -5.30
CA GLY A 62 7.94 5.27 -6.21
C GLY A 62 6.68 5.74 -5.48
N PHE A 63 6.82 6.21 -4.24
CA PHE A 63 5.68 6.62 -3.42
C PHE A 63 4.92 7.80 -4.06
N GLU A 64 3.65 7.55 -4.36
CA GLU A 64 2.67 8.58 -4.69
C GLU A 64 1.55 8.54 -3.65
N PRO A 65 1.27 9.65 -2.93
CA PRO A 65 0.28 9.66 -1.86
C PRO A 65 -1.12 9.38 -2.41
N ALA A 66 -1.84 8.46 -1.76
CA ALA A 66 -3.23 8.21 -2.08
C ALA A 66 -4.09 9.40 -1.63
N HIS A 67 -4.61 10.16 -2.59
CA HIS A 67 -5.59 11.20 -2.30
C HIS A 67 -6.91 10.53 -1.88
N MET A 68 -7.37 10.81 -0.65
CA MET A 68 -8.69 10.43 -0.15
C MET A 68 -9.78 11.35 -0.68
#